data_AF-A0A964PWH8-F1
#
_entry.id   AF-A0A964PWH8-F1
#
_cell.length_a   1.000
_cell.length_b   1.000
_cell.length_c   1.000
_cell.angle_alpha   90.00
_cell.angle_beta   90.00
_cell.angle_gamma   90.00
#
_symmetry.space_group_name_H-M   'P 1'
#
loop_
_entity.id
_entity.type
_entity.pdbx_description
1 polymer ?
#
loop_
_entity_poly.entity_id
_entity_poly.type
_entity_poly.pdbx_seq_one_letter_code
_entity_poly.pdbx_strand_id
1 'polypeptide(L)'
;MSALTVWMAGRRPAPPVDLAAALQVDNAGGAFDVALSMAARTRLAEARVRSGRVRASAFRLLEADALITYACETALDAEDPEGALRRILASTSD
;
A
#
# COMPACT_ATOMS: atom_id res chain seq x y z
N MET A 1 6.00 18.07 6.17
CA MET A 1 5.50 17.24 5.05
C MET A 1 5.72 15.78 5.42
N SER A 2 4.71 14.91 5.31
CA SER A 2 4.84 13.53 5.80
C SER A 2 5.77 12.71 4.89
N ALA A 3 6.36 11.61 5.41
CA ALA A 3 7.19 10.70 4.62
C ALA A 3 6.47 10.20 3.35
N LEU A 4 5.17 9.96 3.46
CA LEU A 4 4.28 9.63 2.35
C LEU A 4 4.25 10.75 1.29
N THR A 5 4.05 12.01 1.69
CA THR A 5 3.99 13.12 0.72
C THR A 5 5.31 13.31 -0.01
N VAL A 6 6.45 13.14 0.69
CA VAL A 6 7.79 13.21 0.08
C VAL A 6 7.99 12.07 -0.92
N TRP A 7 7.64 10.83 -0.54
CA TRP A 7 7.73 9.67 -1.42
C TRP A 7 6.86 9.83 -2.67
N MET A 8 5.60 10.27 -2.53
CA MET A 8 4.71 10.51 -3.67
C MET A 8 5.25 11.56 -4.63
N ALA A 9 5.86 12.63 -4.11
CA ALA A 9 6.43 13.70 -4.93
C ALA A 9 7.67 13.27 -5.73
N GLY A 10 8.44 12.30 -5.22
CA GLY A 10 9.65 11.80 -5.87
C GLY A 10 9.43 10.76 -6.97
N ARG A 11 8.22 10.18 -7.05
CA ARG A 11 7.94 9.02 -7.90
C ARG A 11 7.75 9.36 -9.39
N ARG A 12 8.29 8.47 -10.24
CA ARG A 12 8.16 8.50 -11.70
C ARG A 12 7.80 7.08 -12.20
N PRO A 13 6.64 6.85 -12.83
CA PRO A 13 5.56 7.81 -13.04
C PRO A 13 4.94 8.27 -11.71
N ALA A 14 4.30 9.45 -11.74
CA ALA A 14 3.58 9.95 -10.58
C ALA A 14 2.52 8.92 -10.15
N PRO A 15 2.34 8.68 -8.84
CA PRO A 15 1.26 7.82 -8.36
C PRO A 15 -0.10 8.44 -8.70
N PRO A 16 -1.17 7.63 -8.74
CA PRO A 16 -2.54 8.12 -8.87
C PRO A 16 -2.88 9.18 -7.81
N VAL A 17 -3.61 10.23 -8.20
CA VAL A 17 -3.92 11.39 -7.35
C VAL A 17 -4.74 11.01 -6.11
N ASP A 18 -5.53 9.96 -6.21
CA ASP A 18 -6.39 9.41 -5.15
C ASP A 18 -5.65 8.48 -4.18
N LEU A 19 -4.39 8.11 -4.47
CA LEU A 19 -3.58 7.25 -3.60
C LEU A 19 -3.43 7.85 -2.20
N ALA A 20 -3.15 9.15 -2.10
CA ALA A 20 -3.02 9.83 -0.81
C ALA A 20 -4.29 9.75 0.03
N ALA A 21 -5.46 9.89 -0.61
CA ALA A 21 -6.75 9.78 0.05
C ALA A 21 -7.03 8.34 0.49
N ALA A 22 -6.65 7.35 -0.32
CA ALA A 22 -6.79 5.93 -0.01
C ALA A 22 -5.96 5.49 1.19
N LEU A 23 -4.83 6.16 1.44
CA LEU A 23 -3.92 5.88 2.56
C LEU A 23 -4.32 6.55 3.88
N GLN A 24 -5.44 7.29 3.92
CA GLN A 24 -5.95 8.02 5.09
C GLN A 24 -4.82 8.50 5.99
N VAL A 25 -4.16 9.57 5.54
CA VAL A 25 -2.91 10.12 6.08
C VAL A 25 -3.02 10.40 7.59
N ASP A 26 -2.87 9.36 8.40
CA ASP A 26 -2.52 9.45 9.81
C ASP A 26 -1.24 8.67 9.99
N ASN A 27 -0.16 9.34 9.61
CA ASN A 27 1.21 8.87 9.72
C ASN A 27 1.64 9.01 11.19
N ALA A 28 0.92 8.34 12.08
CA ALA A 28 1.21 8.28 13.51
C ALA A 28 2.41 7.34 13.74
N GLY A 29 3.59 7.77 13.29
CA GLY A 29 4.89 7.17 13.64
C GLY A 29 5.19 5.76 13.14
N GLY A 30 4.31 5.14 12.34
CA GLY A 30 4.52 3.81 11.76
C GLY A 30 5.44 3.80 10.53
N ALA A 31 6.03 2.63 10.25
CA ALA A 31 6.84 2.43 9.05
C ALA A 31 5.93 2.45 7.80
N PHE A 32 6.32 3.24 6.79
CA PHE A 32 5.48 3.58 5.63
C PHE A 32 5.14 2.36 4.74
N ASP A 33 6.08 1.43 4.63
CA ASP A 33 5.92 0.08 4.05
C ASP A 33 4.73 -0.68 4.64
N VAL A 34 4.56 -0.63 5.97
CA VAL A 34 3.47 -1.30 6.69
C VAL A 34 2.11 -0.62 6.45
N ALA A 35 2.08 0.72 6.32
CA ALA A 35 0.84 1.42 6.01
C ALA A 35 0.31 1.04 4.62
N LEU A 36 1.21 0.91 3.63
CA LEU A 36 0.88 0.48 2.28
C LEU A 36 0.35 -0.97 2.25
N SER A 37 0.99 -1.89 3.00
CA SER A 37 0.54 -3.28 3.07
C SER A 37 -0.82 -3.42 3.78
N MET A 38 -1.08 -2.65 4.83
CA MET A 38 -2.39 -2.61 5.49
C MET A 38 -3.48 -2.11 4.55
N ALA A 39 -3.22 -1.02 3.81
CA ALA A 39 -4.16 -0.51 2.82
C ALA A 39 -4.44 -1.54 1.70
N ALA A 40 -3.40 -2.24 1.23
CA ALA A 40 -3.54 -3.32 0.26
C ALA A 40 -4.48 -4.42 0.78
N ARG A 41 -4.31 -4.83 2.05
CA ARG A 41 -5.16 -5.83 2.70
C ARG A 41 -6.62 -5.38 2.80
N THR A 42 -6.87 -4.10 3.15
CA THR A 42 -8.24 -3.55 3.16
C THR A 42 -8.88 -3.62 1.77
N ARG A 43 -8.18 -3.20 0.71
CA ARG A 43 -8.70 -3.28 -0.66
C ARG A 43 -8.96 -4.72 -1.11
N LEU A 44 -8.07 -5.65 -0.75
CA LEU A 44 -8.26 -7.07 -1.03
C LEU A 44 -9.48 -7.64 -0.30
N ALA A 45 -9.68 -7.28 0.96
CA ALA A 45 -10.86 -7.68 1.72
C ALA A 45 -12.16 -7.15 1.07
N GLU A 46 -12.18 -5.87 0.66
CA GLU A 46 -13.30 -5.29 -0.11
C GLU A 46 -13.55 -6.04 -1.42
N ALA A 47 -12.49 -6.40 -2.16
CA ALA A 47 -12.60 -7.17 -3.38
C ALA A 47 -13.23 -8.56 -3.14
N ARG A 48 -12.84 -9.24 -2.05
CA ARG A 48 -13.33 -10.58 -1.67
C ARG A 48 -14.81 -10.59 -1.32
N VAL A 49 -15.29 -9.57 -0.58
CA VAL A 49 -16.70 -9.46 -0.15
C VAL A 49 -17.67 -9.42 -1.33
N ARG A 50 -17.24 -8.96 -2.52
CA ARG A 50 -18.07 -8.86 -3.73
C ARG A 50 -17.51 -9.64 -4.92
N SER A 51 -16.87 -10.78 -4.65
CA SER A 51 -16.23 -11.59 -5.69
C SER A 51 -17.24 -12.08 -6.76
N GLY A 52 -16.87 -11.91 -8.03
CA GLY A 52 -17.49 -12.63 -9.16
C GLY A 52 -18.53 -11.90 -10.02
N ARG A 53 -18.99 -10.68 -9.71
CA ARG A 53 -20.02 -10.00 -10.56
C ARG A 53 -19.95 -8.48 -10.69
N VAL A 54 -18.92 -7.81 -10.14
CA VAL A 54 -18.86 -6.34 -10.13
C VAL A 54 -17.50 -5.87 -10.63
N ARG A 55 -17.45 -5.05 -11.68
CA ARG A 55 -16.21 -4.42 -12.18
C ARG A 55 -15.41 -3.76 -11.04
N ALA A 56 -16.10 -3.20 -10.06
CA ALA A 56 -15.49 -2.61 -8.87
C ALA A 56 -14.62 -3.61 -8.08
N SER A 57 -14.99 -4.89 -7.98
CA SER A 57 -14.18 -5.92 -7.30
C SER A 57 -12.85 -6.14 -8.02
N ALA A 58 -12.83 -6.14 -9.36
CA ALA A 58 -11.60 -6.20 -10.14
C ALA A 58 -10.73 -4.96 -9.94
N PHE A 59 -11.31 -3.76 -9.90
CA PHE A 59 -10.56 -2.55 -9.58
C PHE A 59 -9.98 -2.58 -8.17
N ARG A 60 -10.73 -3.04 -7.16
CA ARG A 60 -10.21 -3.20 -5.79
C ARG A 60 -9.06 -4.20 -5.70
N LEU A 61 -9.10 -5.28 -6.49
CA LEU A 61 -7.99 -6.21 -6.57
C LEU A 61 -6.73 -5.56 -7.18
N LEU A 62 -6.89 -4.80 -8.26
CA LEU A 62 -5.77 -4.07 -8.88
C LEU A 62 -5.22 -2.97 -7.97
N GLU A 63 -6.07 -2.29 -7.20
CA GLU A 63 -5.64 -1.34 -6.17
C GLU A 63 -4.81 -2.03 -5.08
N ALA A 64 -5.25 -3.21 -4.61
CA ALA A 64 -4.50 -3.98 -3.62
C ALA A 64 -3.11 -4.39 -4.15
N ASP A 65 -3.04 -4.83 -5.41
CA ASP A 65 -1.80 -5.21 -6.10
C ASP A 65 -0.82 -4.04 -6.26
N ALA A 66 -1.32 -2.86 -6.64
CA ALA A 66 -0.51 -1.66 -6.73
C ALA A 66 0.03 -1.24 -5.35
N LEU A 67 -0.81 -1.31 -4.30
CA LEU A 67 -0.43 -0.92 -2.94
C LEU A 67 0.65 -1.84 -2.36
N ILE A 68 0.55 -3.16 -2.55
CA ILE A 68 1.59 -4.09 -2.08
C ILE A 68 2.89 -3.91 -2.88
N THR A 69 2.80 -3.60 -4.17
CA THR A 69 3.97 -3.26 -5.00
C THR A 69 4.69 -2.03 -4.44
N TYR A 70 3.96 -0.97 -4.10
CA TYR A 70 4.54 0.22 -3.48
C TYR A 70 5.13 -0.05 -2.09
N ALA A 71 4.53 -0.95 -1.31
CA ALA A 71 5.10 -1.38 -0.04
C ALA A 71 6.49 -2.01 -0.26
N CYS A 72 6.60 -2.92 -1.23
CA CYS A 72 7.85 -3.57 -1.59
C CYS A 72 8.89 -2.58 -2.15
N GLU A 73 8.50 -1.65 -3.03
CA GLU A 73 9.38 -0.59 -3.53
C GLU A 73 9.94 0.24 -2.37
N THR A 74 9.07 0.64 -1.44
CA THR A 74 9.48 1.39 -0.24
C THR A 74 10.43 0.59 0.65
N ALA A 75 10.18 -0.71 0.81
CA ALA A 75 11.05 -1.59 1.58
C ALA A 75 12.44 -1.74 0.96
N LEU A 76 12.54 -1.77 -0.38
CA LEU A 76 13.83 -1.85 -1.09
C LEU A 76 14.70 -0.61 -0.85
N ASP A 77 14.09 0.55 -0.64
CA ASP A 77 14.80 1.81 -0.37
C ASP A 77 15.18 1.99 1.12
N ALA A 78 14.84 1.04 2.00
CA ALA A 78 15.16 1.10 3.42
C ALA A 78 16.62 0.74 3.73
N GLU A 79 17.12 1.15 4.90
CA GLU A 79 18.47 0.78 5.37
C GLU A 79 18.61 -0.75 5.59
N ASP A 80 17.54 -1.41 6.01
CA ASP A 80 17.42 -2.88 6.10
C ASP A 80 16.25 -3.37 5.25
N PRO A 81 16.48 -3.64 3.94
CA PRO A 81 15.43 -4.09 3.03
C PRO A 81 14.80 -5.42 3.42
N GLU A 82 15.61 -6.36 3.92
CA GLU A 82 15.08 -7.66 4.33
C GLU A 82 14.19 -7.54 5.57
N GLY A 83 14.60 -6.74 6.55
CA GLY A 83 13.78 -6.43 7.72
C GLY A 83 12.47 -5.75 7.34
N ALA A 84 12.50 -4.82 6.39
CA ALA A 84 11.31 -4.16 5.85
C ALA A 84 10.36 -5.14 5.16
N LEU A 85 10.86 -6.01 4.28
CA LEU A 85 10.06 -7.06 3.65
C LEU A 85 9.46 -8.02 4.67
N ARG A 86 10.21 -8.42 5.71
CA ARG A 86 9.67 -9.25 6.81
C ARG A 86 8.52 -8.57 7.54
N ARG A 87 8.58 -7.25 7.79
CA ARG A 87 7.47 -6.49 8.40
C ARG A 87 6.24 -6.47 7.50
N ILE A 88 6.42 -6.26 6.20
CA ILE A 88 5.32 -6.34 5.22
C ILE A 88 4.65 -7.72 5.32
N LEU A 89 5.42 -8.81 5.22
CA LEU A 89 4.88 -10.17 5.27
C LEU A 89 4.15 -10.45 6.60
N ALA A 90 4.72 -10.02 7.73
CA ALA A 90 4.10 -10.16 9.05
C ALA A 90 2.77 -9.40 9.15
N SER A 91 2.67 -8.19 8.57
CA SER A 91 1.43 -7.41 8.55
C SER A 91 0.32 -8.01 7.66
N THR A 92 0.69 -8.92 6.75
CA THR A 92 -0.23 -9.60 5.81
C THR A 92 -0.69 -10.97 6.28
N SER A 93 -0.08 -11.52 7.34
CA SER A 93 -0.48 -12.80 7.93
C SER A 93 -1.57 -12.54 8.98
N ASP A 94 -2.69 -13.27 8.89
CA ASP A 94 -3.75 -13.32 9.93
C ASP A 94 -3.27 -14.12 11.15
#